data_AF-A0ABD3N7Q6-F1
#
_entry.id   AF-A0ABD3N7Q6-F1
#
_cell.length_a   1.000
_cell.length_b   1.000
_cell.length_c   1.000
_cell.angle_alpha   90.00
_cell.angle_beta   90.00
_cell.angle_gamma   90.00
#
_symmetry.space_group_name_H-M   'P 1'
#
loop_
_entity.id
_entity.type
_entity.pdbx_description
1 polymer ?
#
loop_
_entity_poly.entity_id
_entity_poly.type
_entity_poly.pdbx_seq_one_letter_code
_entity_poly.pdbx_strand_id
1 'polypeptide(L)'
;MVLKPINQYTVEEVGMWLTAQGLGDHASTFIDAGVDGDVLVSLDVNDLKNDLFLSGLQAKKVLSNIEFSKGMTVGGTNGSHHGDANNERTHQLEHKVKKLEKDLQSKDEEIAELNRKLARLECNEAARHHQPTPTQQSYQPQPTQTYYSQPTAPPPKPSQPPAGARVVGGAARGAAGGAVKGAIGKRP
;
A
#
# COMPACT_ATOMS: atom_id res chain seq x y z
N MET A 1 34.90 4.09 -11.63
CA MET A 1 34.81 4.88 -12.87
C MET A 1 33.47 5.57 -12.88
N VAL A 2 33.43 6.88 -13.11
CA VAL A 2 32.17 7.62 -13.28
C VAL A 2 31.69 7.36 -14.70
N LEU A 3 30.50 6.78 -14.85
CA LEU A 3 29.90 6.60 -16.16
C LEU A 3 29.31 7.93 -16.63
N LYS A 4 29.67 8.33 -17.84
CA LYS A 4 29.12 9.51 -18.50
C LYS A 4 27.61 9.30 -18.73
N PRO A 5 26.75 10.28 -18.43
CA PRO A 5 25.32 10.24 -18.79
C PRO A 5 25.10 10.03 -20.29
N ILE A 6 24.11 9.20 -20.64
CA ILE A 6 23.81 8.87 -22.05
C ILE A 6 23.43 10.11 -22.89
N ASN A 7 22.81 11.11 -22.27
CA ASN A 7 22.47 12.38 -22.95
C ASN A 7 23.68 13.25 -23.28
N GLN A 8 24.88 12.89 -22.80
CA GLN A 8 26.11 13.61 -23.10
C GLN A 8 26.95 12.87 -24.16
N TYR A 9 26.47 11.74 -24.67
CA TYR A 9 27.23 10.94 -25.61
C TYR A 9 27.44 11.71 -26.92
N THR A 10 28.64 11.64 -27.47
CA THR A 10 28.91 12.10 -28.84
C THR A 10 28.33 11.09 -29.84
N VAL A 11 28.29 11.48 -31.11
CA VAL A 11 27.81 10.62 -32.21
C VAL A 11 28.57 9.28 -32.25
N GLU A 12 29.89 9.31 -32.07
CA GLU A 12 30.72 8.09 -32.04
C GLU A 12 30.45 7.24 -30.79
N GLU A 13 30.22 7.87 -29.64
CA GLU A 13 29.87 7.18 -28.39
C GLU A 13 28.49 6.51 -28.50
N VAL A 14 27.53 7.12 -29.20
CA VAL A 14 26.24 6.50 -29.53
C VAL A 14 26.44 5.27 -30.41
N GLY A 15 27.29 5.34 -31.44
CA GLY A 15 27.62 4.20 -32.29
C GLY A 15 28.25 3.02 -31.51
N MET A 16 29.20 3.32 -30.61
CA MET A 16 29.79 2.32 -29.71
C MET A 16 28.75 1.73 -28.76
N TRP A 17 27.87 2.57 -28.20
CA TRP A 17 26.80 2.12 -27.32
C TRP A 17 25.84 1.18 -28.06
N LEU A 18 25.39 1.52 -29.28
CA LEU A 18 24.54 0.66 -30.11
C LEU A 18 25.20 -0.68 -30.42
N THR A 19 26.49 -0.66 -30.73
CA THR A 19 27.27 -1.88 -30.97
C THR A 19 27.27 -2.79 -29.75
N ALA A 20 27.48 -2.23 -28.55
CA ALA A 20 27.42 -2.98 -27.30
C ALA A 20 26.02 -3.57 -27.00
N GLN A 21 24.95 -2.97 -27.54
CA GLN A 21 23.59 -3.51 -27.44
C GLN A 21 23.25 -4.59 -28.49
N GLY A 22 24.20 -4.93 -29.37
CA GLY A 22 23.98 -5.84 -30.49
C GLY A 22 23.17 -5.20 -31.63
N LEU A 23 23.27 -3.88 -31.79
CA LEU A 23 22.67 -3.10 -32.89
C LEU A 23 23.77 -2.42 -33.74
N GLY A 24 24.96 -3.02 -33.81
CA GLY A 24 26.11 -2.47 -34.53
C GLY A 24 25.86 -2.24 -36.02
N ASP A 25 25.03 -3.07 -36.65
CA ASP A 25 24.67 -2.95 -38.08
C ASP A 25 23.92 -1.65 -38.39
N HIS A 26 23.28 -1.04 -37.38
CA HIS A 26 22.58 0.23 -37.50
C HIS A 26 23.41 1.42 -36.99
N ALA A 27 24.60 1.18 -36.43
CA ALA A 27 25.42 2.25 -35.86
C ALA A 27 25.79 3.30 -36.91
N SER A 28 26.10 2.88 -38.15
CA SER A 28 26.39 3.83 -39.24
C SER A 28 25.20 4.72 -39.56
N THR A 29 23.97 4.20 -39.55
CA THR A 29 22.76 4.99 -39.80
C THR A 29 22.58 6.10 -38.76
N PHE A 30 22.84 5.80 -37.49
CA PHE A 30 22.78 6.80 -36.41
C PHE A 30 23.91 7.83 -36.53
N ILE A 31 25.10 7.40 -36.92
CA ILE A 31 26.25 8.29 -37.13
C ILE A 31 26.02 9.23 -38.32
N ASP A 32 25.56 8.69 -39.45
CA ASP A 32 25.29 9.45 -40.68
C ASP A 32 24.13 10.43 -40.49
N ALA A 33 23.14 10.07 -39.67
CA ALA A 33 22.05 10.95 -39.26
C ALA A 33 22.47 11.99 -38.21
N GLY A 34 23.70 11.94 -37.70
CA GLY A 34 24.20 12.88 -36.69
C GLY A 34 23.53 12.73 -35.33
N VAL A 35 23.07 11.53 -34.98
CA VAL A 35 22.38 11.27 -33.71
C VAL A 35 23.39 11.21 -32.57
N ASP A 36 23.45 12.27 -31.79
CA ASP A 36 24.18 12.32 -30.53
C ASP A 36 23.30 11.84 -29.35
N GLY A 37 23.86 11.85 -28.14
CA GLY A 37 23.18 11.39 -26.94
C GLY A 37 21.93 12.19 -26.57
N ASP A 38 21.91 13.48 -26.85
CA ASP A 38 20.78 14.36 -26.52
C ASP A 38 19.61 14.11 -27.49
N VAL A 39 19.92 14.00 -28.78
CA VAL A 39 18.97 13.59 -29.80
C VAL A 39 18.44 12.19 -29.50
N LEU A 40 19.33 11.22 -29.25
CA LEU A 40 18.98 9.82 -28.98
C LEU A 40 17.94 9.68 -27.86
N VAL A 41 18.07 10.47 -26.79
CA VAL A 41 17.17 10.45 -25.63
C VAL A 41 15.80 11.04 -25.94
N SER A 42 15.71 11.89 -26.96
CA SER A 42 14.50 12.60 -27.38
C SER A 42 13.69 11.87 -28.46
N LEU A 43 14.29 10.89 -29.13
CA LEU A 43 13.63 10.11 -30.20
C LEU A 43 12.47 9.28 -29.67
N ASP A 44 11.38 9.24 -30.43
CA ASP A 44 10.25 8.35 -30.18
C ASP A 44 10.34 7.05 -31.01
N VAL A 45 9.34 6.17 -30.86
CA VAL A 45 9.28 4.91 -31.62
C VAL A 45 9.12 5.15 -33.12
N ASN A 46 8.45 6.24 -33.53
CA ASN A 46 8.22 6.57 -34.92
C ASN A 46 9.49 7.08 -35.58
N ASP A 47 10.24 7.97 -34.91
CA ASP A 47 11.51 8.52 -35.41
C ASP A 47 12.52 7.38 -35.62
N LEU A 48 12.64 6.48 -34.63
CA LEU A 48 13.51 5.30 -34.71
C LEU A 48 13.15 4.37 -35.88
N LYS A 49 11.88 4.30 -36.26
CA LYS A 49 11.41 3.42 -37.34
C LYS A 49 11.49 4.07 -38.71
N ASN A 50 11.06 5.32 -38.81
CA ASN A 50 10.89 6.02 -40.09
C ASN A 50 12.22 6.61 -40.56
N ASP A 51 13.00 7.21 -39.64
CA ASP A 51 14.19 7.97 -40.00
C ASP A 51 15.45 7.11 -39.87
N LEU A 52 15.44 6.17 -38.92
CA LEU A 52 16.59 5.31 -38.59
C LEU A 52 16.39 3.85 -39.01
N PHE A 53 15.28 3.55 -39.69
CA PHE A 53 14.97 2.26 -40.32
C PHE A 53 15.03 1.06 -39.36
N LEU A 54 14.79 1.27 -38.06
CA LEU A 54 14.72 0.17 -37.10
C LEU A 54 13.39 -0.57 -37.21
N SER A 55 13.42 -1.88 -36.97
CA SER A 55 12.18 -2.63 -36.73
C SER A 55 11.50 -2.16 -35.45
N GLY A 56 10.18 -2.34 -35.35
CA GLY A 56 9.43 -1.94 -34.14
C GLY A 56 9.92 -2.62 -32.86
N LEU A 57 10.51 -3.82 -32.97
CA LEU A 57 11.10 -4.52 -31.83
C LEU A 57 12.47 -3.91 -31.44
N GLN A 58 13.30 -3.58 -32.42
CA GLN A 58 14.58 -2.90 -32.18
C GLN A 58 14.38 -1.50 -31.60
N ALA A 59 13.42 -0.72 -32.11
CA ALA A 59 13.09 0.60 -31.57
C ALA A 59 12.69 0.53 -30.09
N LYS A 60 11.82 -0.42 -29.72
CA LYS A 60 11.45 -0.66 -28.32
C LYS A 60 12.65 -1.06 -27.46
N LYS A 61 13.54 -1.90 -27.99
CA LYS A 61 14.78 -2.31 -27.31
C LYS A 61 15.70 -1.10 -27.05
N VAL A 62 15.87 -0.22 -28.03
CA VAL A 62 16.67 1.01 -27.89
C VAL A 62 16.11 1.89 -26.78
N LEU A 63 14.81 2.18 -26.78
CA LEU A 63 14.16 2.98 -25.73
C LEU A 63 14.33 2.37 -24.33
N SER A 64 14.12 1.05 -24.22
CA SER A 64 14.33 0.31 -22.97
C SER A 64 15.78 0.42 -22.47
N ASN A 65 16.75 0.32 -23.39
CA ASN A 65 18.17 0.40 -23.06
C ASN A 65 18.61 1.83 -22.71
N ILE A 66 17.98 2.85 -23.30
CA ILE A 66 18.20 4.26 -22.95
C ILE A 66 17.75 4.51 -21.51
N GLU A 67 16.54 4.08 -21.15
CA GLU A 67 16.01 4.20 -19.79
C GLU A 67 16.91 3.48 -18.76
N PHE A 68 17.37 2.27 -19.11
CA PHE A 68 18.33 1.54 -18.31
C PHE A 68 19.65 2.32 -18.11
N SER A 69 20.20 2.88 -19.20
CA SER A 69 21.45 3.63 -19.17
C SER A 69 21.33 4.93 -18.36
N LYS A 70 20.17 5.60 -18.42
CA LYS A 70 19.84 6.74 -17.54
C LYS A 70 19.89 6.30 -16.07
N GLY A 71 19.23 5.19 -15.72
CA GLY A 71 19.20 4.66 -14.35
C GLY A 71 20.58 4.34 -13.76
N MET A 72 21.55 3.93 -14.60
CA MET A 72 22.92 3.63 -14.16
C MET A 72 23.75 4.84 -13.73
N THR A 73 23.47 6.02 -14.28
CA THR A 73 24.32 7.22 -14.08
C THR A 73 23.89 8.10 -12.91
N VAL A 74 22.65 7.94 -12.43
CA VAL A 74 22.06 8.78 -11.36
C VAL A 74 22.21 8.14 -9.96
N GLY A 75 23.00 7.08 -9.80
CA GLY A 75 23.30 6.52 -8.47
C GLY A 75 22.12 5.80 -7.80
N GLY A 76 21.24 5.17 -8.59
CA GLY A 76 20.09 4.40 -8.11
C GLY A 76 20.23 2.91 -8.43
N THR A 77 20.33 2.10 -7.38
CA THR A 77 20.19 0.65 -7.41
C THR A 77 18.95 0.21 -8.19
N ASN A 78 19.13 -0.35 -9.40
CA ASN A 78 18.29 -1.39 -10.01
C ASN A 78 18.75 -1.68 -11.45
N GLY A 79 19.99 -2.13 -11.60
CA GLY A 79 20.45 -2.76 -12.83
C GLY A 79 19.90 -4.19 -12.90
N SER A 80 18.67 -4.36 -13.37
CA SER A 80 18.05 -5.68 -13.52
C SER A 80 18.58 -6.37 -14.78
N HIS A 81 19.64 -7.15 -14.59
CA HIS A 81 20.10 -8.16 -15.52
C HIS A 81 19.15 -9.36 -15.46
N HIS A 82 17.94 -9.28 -16.05
CA HIS A 82 17.04 -10.44 -16.07
C HIS A 82 15.88 -10.33 -17.07
N GLY A 83 16.14 -10.69 -18.32
CA GLY A 83 15.08 -10.98 -19.30
C GLY A 83 14.31 -12.27 -19.02
N ASP A 84 14.85 -13.19 -18.21
CA ASP A 84 14.29 -14.54 -18.03
C ASP A 84 13.49 -14.74 -16.72
N ALA A 85 14.08 -14.65 -15.51
CA ALA A 85 13.27 -14.88 -14.29
C ALA A 85 12.37 -13.71 -13.86
N ASN A 86 12.35 -12.58 -14.58
CA ASN A 86 11.29 -11.58 -14.37
C ASN A 86 9.95 -12.09 -14.91
N ASN A 87 9.95 -12.91 -15.96
CA ASN A 87 8.74 -13.55 -16.47
C ASN A 87 8.19 -14.59 -15.48
N GLU A 88 9.07 -15.42 -14.91
CA GLU A 88 8.74 -16.38 -13.85
C GLU A 88 8.17 -15.69 -12.61
N ARG A 89 8.81 -14.60 -12.15
CA ARG A 89 8.34 -13.84 -10.98
C ARG A 89 7.04 -13.11 -11.26
N THR A 90 6.83 -12.63 -12.48
CA THR A 90 5.56 -12.03 -12.91
C THR A 90 4.45 -13.06 -12.88
N HIS A 91 4.65 -14.25 -13.43
CA HIS A 91 3.69 -15.35 -13.32
C HIS A 91 3.42 -15.80 -11.87
N GLN A 92 4.46 -15.84 -11.03
CA GLN A 92 4.28 -16.14 -9.60
C GLN A 92 3.52 -15.04 -8.86
N LEU A 93 3.73 -13.77 -9.22
CA LEU A 93 3.01 -12.63 -8.68
C LEU A 93 1.55 -12.66 -9.11
N GLU A 94 1.26 -12.92 -10.39
CA GLU A 94 -0.10 -13.09 -10.92
C GLU A 94 -0.85 -14.22 -10.19
N HIS A 95 -0.19 -15.37 -9.99
CA HIS A 95 -0.78 -16.48 -9.25
C HIS A 95 -1.07 -16.12 -7.79
N LYS A 96 -0.18 -15.36 -7.13
CA LYS A 96 -0.38 -14.89 -5.76
C LYS A 96 -1.51 -13.87 -5.66
N VAL A 97 -1.60 -12.92 -6.60
CA VAL A 97 -2.70 -11.94 -6.66
C VAL A 97 -4.02 -12.68 -6.80
N LYS A 98 -4.12 -13.61 -7.76
CA LYS A 98 -5.33 -14.42 -7.96
C LYS A 98 -5.72 -15.23 -6.71
N LYS A 99 -4.74 -15.78 -5.99
CA LYS A 99 -5.00 -16.50 -4.74
C LYS A 99 -5.52 -15.56 -3.65
N LEU A 100 -4.88 -14.40 -3.49
CA LEU A 100 -5.28 -13.41 -2.48
C LEU A 100 -6.67 -12.83 -2.78
N GLU A 101 -7.00 -12.59 -4.04
CA GLU A 101 -8.35 -12.17 -4.47
C GLU A 101 -9.41 -13.21 -4.09
N LYS A 102 -9.12 -14.49 -4.34
CA LYS A 102 -10.02 -15.58 -3.95
C LYS A 102 -10.20 -15.68 -2.44
N ASP A 103 -9.12 -15.51 -1.67
CA ASP A 103 -9.17 -15.51 -0.21
C ASP A 103 -9.96 -14.31 0.34
N LEU A 104 -9.83 -13.12 -0.28
CA LEU A 104 -10.64 -11.95 0.06
C LEU A 104 -12.12 -12.20 -0.24
N GLN A 105 -12.44 -12.72 -1.44
CA GLN A 105 -13.82 -13.04 -1.81
C GLN A 105 -14.44 -14.06 -0.84
N SER A 106 -13.70 -15.11 -0.48
CA SER A 106 -14.18 -16.10 0.48
C SER A 106 -14.45 -15.49 1.86
N LYS A 107 -13.60 -14.55 2.31
CA LYS A 107 -13.80 -13.86 3.59
C LYS A 107 -14.96 -12.88 3.54
N ASP A 108 -15.18 -12.20 2.42
CA ASP A 108 -16.34 -11.33 2.25
C ASP A 108 -17.66 -12.12 2.26
N GLU A 109 -17.67 -13.32 1.67
CA GLU A 109 -18.80 -14.25 1.74
C GLU A 109 -19.06 -14.73 3.18
N GLU A 110 -18.00 -15.02 3.94
CA GLU A 110 -18.09 -15.41 5.35
C GLU A 110 -18.63 -14.25 6.21
N ILE A 111 -18.14 -13.03 6.01
CA ILE A 111 -18.65 -11.82 6.67
C ILE A 111 -20.13 -11.62 6.34
N ALA A 112 -20.53 -11.79 5.08
CA ALA A 112 -21.92 -11.70 4.69
C ALA A 112 -22.80 -12.76 5.37
N GLU A 113 -22.31 -14.00 5.52
CA GLU A 113 -23.04 -15.05 6.23
C GLU A 113 -23.15 -14.77 7.73
N LEU A 114 -22.08 -14.33 8.37
CA LEU A 114 -22.08 -13.96 9.79
C LEU A 114 -23.01 -12.77 10.05
N ASN A 115 -23.01 -11.74 9.19
CA ASN A 115 -23.95 -10.63 9.28
C ASN A 115 -25.41 -11.08 9.10
N ARG A 116 -25.68 -12.04 8.21
CA ARG A 116 -27.02 -12.65 8.09
C ARG A 116 -27.42 -13.39 9.37
N LYS A 117 -26.49 -14.08 10.04
CA LYS A 117 -26.77 -14.75 11.32
C LYS A 117 -27.02 -13.75 12.44
N LEU A 118 -26.23 -12.67 12.50
CA LEU A 118 -26.43 -11.57 13.45
C LEU A 118 -27.80 -10.92 13.27
N ALA A 119 -28.17 -10.56 12.03
CA ALA A 119 -29.48 -9.97 11.74
C ALA A 119 -30.67 -10.89 12.09
N ARG A 120 -30.51 -12.22 11.92
CA ARG A 120 -31.52 -13.20 12.33
C ARG A 120 -31.69 -13.26 13.85
N LEU A 121 -30.61 -13.17 14.60
CA LEU A 121 -30.64 -13.16 16.06
C LEU A 121 -31.25 -11.86 16.59
N GLU A 122 -30.90 -10.72 16.01
CA GLU A 122 -31.53 -9.42 16.33
C GLU A 122 -33.05 -9.41 16.03
N CYS A 123 -33.48 -9.99 14.91
CA CYS A 123 -34.92 -10.14 14.61
C CYS A 123 -35.65 -11.06 15.61
N ASN A 124 -34.97 -12.09 16.12
CA ASN A 124 -35.55 -13.00 17.13
C ASN A 124 -35.66 -12.34 18.52
N GLU A 125 -34.73 -11.44 18.87
CA GLU A 125 -34.85 -10.62 20.09
C GLU A 125 -35.97 -9.58 19.98
N ALA A 126 -36.14 -8.94 18.82
CA ALA A 126 -37.23 -7.99 18.58
C ALA A 126 -38.63 -8.63 18.69
N ALA A 127 -38.76 -9.92 18.35
CA ALA A 127 -40.01 -10.68 18.47
C ALA A 127 -40.38 -11.03 19.92
N ARG A 128 -39.42 -11.01 20.87
CA ARG A 128 -39.68 -11.33 22.29
C ARG A 128 -40.12 -10.16 23.15
N HIS A 129 -40.14 -8.92 22.62
CA HIS A 129 -40.59 -7.72 23.35
C HIS A 129 -42.02 -7.26 23.04
N HIS A 130 -42.79 -8.03 22.26
CA HIS A 130 -44.21 -7.76 21.99
C HIS A 130 -45.10 -8.83 22.61
N GLN A 131 -45.11 -8.94 23.94
CA GLN A 131 -46.25 -9.52 24.65
C GLN A 131 -47.22 -8.36 24.99
N PRO A 132 -48.52 -8.45 24.67
CA PRO A 132 -49.48 -7.41 25.03
C PRO A 132 -49.67 -7.40 26.55
N THR A 133 -49.24 -6.33 27.20
CA THR A 133 -49.43 -6.13 28.65
C THR A 133 -50.92 -5.98 28.97
N PRO A 134 -51.52 -6.80 29.85
CA PRO A 134 -52.90 -6.62 30.28
C PRO A 134 -53.04 -5.42 31.22
N THR A 135 -54.08 -4.64 30.99
CA THR A 135 -54.58 -3.49 31.75
C THR A 135 -54.49 -3.68 33.28
N GLN A 136 -53.89 -2.73 34.00
CA GLN A 136 -54.13 -2.57 35.43
C GLN A 136 -54.61 -1.14 35.76
N GLN A 137 -55.76 -1.11 36.43
CA GLN A 137 -56.51 0.04 36.91
C GLN A 137 -55.71 0.86 37.93
N SER A 138 -55.71 2.18 37.74
CA SER A 138 -55.15 3.15 38.68
C SER A 138 -56.05 3.32 39.91
N TYR A 139 -55.57 2.92 41.09
CA TYR A 139 -56.13 3.33 42.38
C TYR A 139 -55.48 4.63 42.86
N GLN A 140 -56.33 5.56 43.30
CA GLN A 140 -56.00 6.90 43.78
C GLN A 140 -55.73 6.86 45.31
N PRO A 141 -54.63 7.42 45.84
CA PRO A 141 -54.46 7.56 47.29
C PRO A 141 -54.92 8.95 47.80
N GLN A 142 -55.62 8.96 48.94
CA GLN A 142 -56.01 10.14 49.72
C GLN A 142 -54.85 10.68 50.60
N PRO A 143 -54.88 11.97 50.99
CA PRO A 143 -53.73 12.68 51.55
C PRO A 143 -53.62 12.55 53.08
N THR A 144 -52.41 12.30 53.59
CA THR A 144 -52.07 12.47 55.00
C THR A 144 -51.41 13.83 55.26
N GLN A 145 -51.96 14.52 56.26
CA GLN A 145 -51.60 15.86 56.72
C GLN A 145 -50.18 15.93 57.29
N THR A 146 -49.51 17.04 57.00
CA THR A 146 -48.15 17.40 57.47
C THR A 146 -48.26 18.37 58.64
N TYR A 147 -47.55 18.12 59.74
CA TYR A 147 -47.35 19.08 60.84
C TYR A 147 -45.84 19.43 60.98
N TYR A 148 -45.52 20.68 60.60
CA TYR A 148 -44.64 21.70 61.24
C TYR A 148 -43.65 21.25 62.36
N SER A 149 -42.38 21.67 62.49
CA SER A 149 -41.64 22.88 62.08
C SER A 149 -40.10 22.73 62.23
N GLN A 150 -39.37 23.54 61.45
CA GLN A 150 -37.98 24.11 61.52
C GLN A 150 -37.20 24.15 62.87
N PRO A 151 -35.96 24.74 62.95
CA PRO A 151 -34.74 24.67 62.10
C PRO A 151 -33.43 24.53 62.93
N THR A 152 -32.31 24.13 62.30
CA THR A 152 -30.91 24.66 62.43
C THR A 152 -29.88 23.58 62.01
N ALA A 153 -28.92 24.00 61.17
CA ALA A 153 -27.90 23.18 60.52
C ALA A 153 -26.63 22.99 61.40
N PRO A 154 -25.54 22.36 60.90
CA PRO A 154 -25.34 20.94 60.57
C PRO A 154 -24.18 20.33 61.40
N PRO A 155 -24.03 18.99 61.45
CA PRO A 155 -22.83 18.37 60.88
C PRO A 155 -23.08 16.92 60.38
N PRO A 156 -22.05 16.09 60.17
CA PRO A 156 -21.17 15.96 59.02
C PRO A 156 -21.57 14.78 58.10
N LYS A 157 -21.00 14.73 56.88
CA LYS A 157 -21.11 13.57 55.98
C LYS A 157 -20.27 12.40 56.50
N PRO A 158 -20.81 11.17 56.45
CA PRO A 158 -19.99 10.04 56.05
C PRO A 158 -20.63 9.15 54.97
N SER A 159 -19.73 8.73 54.08
CA SER A 159 -19.67 7.42 53.40
C SER A 159 -20.82 6.95 52.51
N GLN A 160 -20.58 7.01 51.20
CA GLN A 160 -21.06 6.04 50.22
C GLN A 160 -19.88 5.60 49.34
N PRO A 161 -19.69 4.28 49.16
CA PRO A 161 -19.25 3.74 47.88
C PRO A 161 -20.29 2.72 47.36
N PRO A 162 -20.14 2.21 46.12
CA PRO A 162 -19.70 2.89 44.91
C PRO A 162 -20.71 2.69 43.77
N ALA A 163 -20.75 3.61 42.82
CA ALA A 163 -21.35 3.39 41.51
C ALA A 163 -20.35 3.84 40.43
N GLY A 164 -20.21 3.02 39.39
CA GLY A 164 -19.69 3.48 38.11
C GLY A 164 -18.28 3.03 37.79
N ALA A 165 -18.22 2.00 36.95
CA ALA A 165 -17.39 1.93 35.75
C ALA A 165 -16.04 2.68 35.77
N ARG A 166 -14.94 1.92 35.73
CA ARG A 166 -13.78 2.34 34.95
C ARG A 166 -12.96 1.14 34.45
N VAL A 167 -12.93 1.10 33.13
CA VAL A 167 -12.13 0.32 32.19
C VAL A 167 -10.75 -0.08 32.75
N VAL A 168 -10.49 -1.38 32.74
CA VAL A 168 -9.17 -1.99 32.98
C VAL A 168 -8.50 -2.17 31.63
N GLY A 169 -7.23 -1.77 31.51
CA GLY A 169 -6.36 -2.28 30.44
C GLY A 169 -5.53 -1.22 29.73
N GLY A 170 -4.52 -0.67 30.40
CA GLY A 170 -3.51 0.21 29.81
C GLY A 170 -2.10 -0.25 30.17
N ALA A 171 -1.69 -1.40 29.64
CA ALA A 171 -0.30 -1.87 29.54
C ALA A 171 -0.10 -2.22 28.06
N ALA A 172 1.00 -1.98 27.35
CA ALA A 172 2.40 -1.75 27.70
C ALA A 172 3.03 -0.92 26.55
N ARG A 173 3.93 0.02 26.82
CA ARG A 173 5.41 -0.14 26.78
C ARG A 173 5.96 -0.58 25.41
N GLY A 174 6.76 0.28 24.78
CA GLY A 174 7.81 -0.17 23.86
C GLY A 174 8.09 0.71 22.64
N ALA A 175 8.72 1.87 22.84
CA ALA A 175 9.51 2.50 21.78
C ALA A 175 10.85 1.75 21.68
N ALA A 176 11.01 0.89 20.69
CA ALA A 176 12.32 0.32 20.34
C ALA A 176 12.93 1.19 19.24
N GLY A 177 13.78 2.11 19.67
CA GLY A 177 14.66 2.89 18.80
C GLY A 177 15.64 1.98 18.05
N GLY A 178 15.97 2.40 16.84
CA GLY A 178 17.01 1.78 16.04
C GLY A 178 18.40 1.92 16.67
N ALA A 179 19.26 0.99 16.31
CA ALA A 179 20.70 1.19 16.28
C ALA A 179 21.29 0.30 15.18
N VAL A 180 21.66 0.95 14.08
CA VAL A 180 22.61 0.40 13.10
C VAL A 180 24.00 0.46 13.72
N LYS A 181 24.71 -0.67 13.78
CA LYS A 181 26.14 -0.69 14.04
C LYS A 181 26.80 -1.78 13.21
N GLY A 182 27.52 -1.35 12.17
CA GLY A 182 28.45 -2.18 11.44
C GLY A 182 29.73 -2.44 12.24
N ALA A 183 30.39 -3.56 11.92
CA ALA A 183 31.82 -3.85 12.02
C ALA A 183 31.99 -5.29 11.47
N ILE A 184 32.53 -5.49 10.25
CA ILE A 184 33.96 -5.62 9.91
C ILE A 184 34.62 -6.84 10.60
N GLY A 185 35.11 -7.79 9.80
CA GLY A 185 36.39 -8.46 10.11
C GLY A 185 36.48 -9.99 10.05
N LYS A 186 37.15 -10.46 8.99
CA LYS A 186 38.08 -11.62 8.89
C LYS A 186 37.55 -13.06 9.01
N ARG A 187 37.71 -13.79 7.90
CA ARG A 187 37.90 -15.25 7.87
C ARG A 187 39.41 -15.56 7.84
N PRO A 188 39.88 -16.64 8.47
CA PRO A 188 41.18 -17.25 8.19
C PRO A 188 41.20 -17.93 6.82
#